data_AF-T1ELN3-F1
#
_entry.id   AF-T1ELN3-F1
#
_cell.length_a   1.000
_cell.length_b   1.000
_cell.length_c   1.000
_cell.angle_alpha   90.00
_cell.angle_beta   90.00
_cell.angle_gamma   90.00
#
_symmetry.space_group_name_H-M   'P 1'
#
loop_
_entity.id
_entity.type
_entity.pdbx_description
1 polymer ?
#
loop_
_entity_poly.entity_id
_entity_poly.type
_entity_poly.pdbx_seq_one_letter_code
_entity_poly.pdbx_strand_id
1 'polypeptide(L)'
;MFDPGAARNGNFINYYSFNPPSERLKFIPKDLLIQVCWENCEARQEYKYEDSGRKVFLLLDVGCNSGELTRNLFNQFSEDPNAKPNSHSLFTMKILGIDIDPVLIERSEECNQNSEKLSFKMADIMSEKDRSTVLESFLKENYSLQFDISFLFSITMWIHLNNGDDGLKNFLLYICQISKCILLEPQTWKNYKSAVRRMKRSKSEPFKHFPSLKWRENVVNEICEFLTESCSMNLIKKFGETGWDRSLLLFKRSK
;
A
#
# COMPACT_ATOMS: atom_id res chain seq x y z
N MET A 1 -26.86 -11.20 16.31
CA MET A 1 -26.58 -11.59 14.91
C MET A 1 -25.72 -10.48 14.33
N PHE A 2 -24.39 -10.68 14.27
CA PHE A 2 -23.45 -9.70 13.73
C PHE A 2 -23.76 -9.53 12.23
N ASP A 3 -24.15 -8.33 11.81
CA ASP A 3 -24.16 -7.96 10.40
C ASP A 3 -22.69 -7.84 9.95
N PRO A 4 -22.17 -8.70 9.06
CA PRO A 4 -20.79 -8.65 8.59
C PRO A 4 -20.48 -7.36 7.79
N GLY A 5 -21.45 -6.47 7.59
CA GLY A 5 -21.31 -5.26 6.77
C GLY A 5 -20.43 -4.14 7.37
N ALA A 6 -20.28 -4.02 8.69
CA ALA A 6 -19.58 -2.89 9.28
C ALA A 6 -18.11 -3.18 9.65
N ALA A 7 -17.21 -3.02 8.69
CA ALA A 7 -15.78 -3.00 8.96
C ALA A 7 -15.31 -1.56 9.24
N ARG A 8 -15.06 -1.23 10.51
CA ARG A 8 -14.60 0.09 10.96
C ARG A 8 -13.33 0.54 10.23
N ASN A 9 -12.39 -0.38 10.04
CA ASN A 9 -11.09 -0.12 9.43
C ASN A 9 -11.03 -0.60 7.96
N GLY A 10 -12.15 -1.04 7.40
CA GLY A 10 -12.17 -1.64 6.06
C GLY A 10 -11.63 -3.06 5.98
N ASN A 11 -11.40 -3.70 7.13
CA ASN A 11 -10.95 -5.08 7.30
C ASN A 11 -12.06 -6.10 6.93
N PHE A 12 -12.56 -6.06 5.70
CA PHE A 12 -13.52 -7.03 5.21
C PHE A 12 -12.84 -8.39 5.00
N ILE A 13 -13.35 -9.42 5.66
CA ILE A 13 -12.90 -10.82 5.52
C ILE A 13 -12.90 -11.29 4.05
N ASN A 14 -13.89 -10.87 3.26
CA ASN A 14 -14.07 -11.29 1.86
C ASN A 14 -13.75 -10.17 0.87
N TYR A 15 -12.80 -9.28 1.19
CA TYR A 15 -12.51 -8.09 0.37
C TYR A 15 -12.27 -8.43 -1.11
N TYR A 16 -11.46 -9.45 -1.37
CA TYR A 16 -11.07 -9.84 -2.71
C TYR A 16 -12.15 -10.61 -3.47
N SER A 17 -13.20 -11.10 -2.80
CA SER A 17 -14.36 -11.72 -3.48
C SER A 17 -15.17 -10.70 -4.28
N PHE A 18 -15.22 -9.43 -3.84
CA PHE A 18 -15.94 -8.36 -4.54
C PHE A 18 -15.03 -7.32 -5.19
N ASN A 19 -13.72 -7.40 -4.96
CA ASN A 19 -12.73 -6.56 -5.62
C ASN A 19 -11.42 -7.33 -5.83
N PRO A 20 -11.40 -8.25 -6.82
CA PRO A 20 -10.30 -9.19 -6.99
C PRO A 20 -8.98 -8.49 -7.36
N PRO A 21 -7.82 -9.11 -7.08
CA PRO A 21 -6.52 -8.52 -7.42
C PRO A 21 -6.37 -8.13 -8.90
N SER A 22 -6.98 -8.91 -9.80
CA SER A 22 -6.95 -8.68 -11.26
C SER A 22 -7.46 -7.30 -11.67
N GLU A 23 -8.36 -6.68 -10.89
CA GLU A 23 -8.86 -5.33 -11.17
C GLU A 23 -7.78 -4.25 -11.05
N ARG A 24 -6.74 -4.48 -10.25
CA ARG A 24 -5.57 -3.58 -10.12
C ARG A 24 -4.44 -4.03 -11.02
N LEU A 25 -4.12 -5.32 -10.98
CA LEU A 25 -2.93 -5.88 -11.62
C LEU A 25 -2.90 -5.64 -13.12
N LYS A 26 -4.06 -5.65 -13.79
CA LYS A 26 -4.17 -5.34 -15.24
C LYS A 26 -3.60 -3.98 -15.65
N PHE A 27 -3.48 -3.04 -14.70
CA PHE A 27 -2.94 -1.70 -14.94
C PHE A 27 -1.48 -1.53 -14.49
N ILE A 28 -0.97 -2.45 -13.68
CA ILE A 28 0.37 -2.36 -13.10
C ILE A 28 1.34 -3.09 -14.04
N PRO A 29 2.31 -2.41 -14.66
CA PRO A 29 3.29 -3.06 -15.54
C PRO A 29 4.15 -4.08 -14.78
N LYS A 30 4.48 -5.22 -15.40
CA LYS A 30 5.35 -6.24 -14.80
C LYS A 30 6.76 -5.70 -14.50
N ASP A 31 7.23 -4.77 -15.32
CA ASP A 31 8.53 -4.12 -15.23
C ASP A 31 8.52 -2.81 -14.41
N LEU A 32 7.44 -2.53 -13.65
CA LEU A 32 7.29 -1.29 -12.87
C LEU A 32 8.50 -1.01 -11.96
N LEU A 33 9.00 -2.03 -11.26
CA LEU A 33 10.14 -1.86 -10.34
C LEU A 33 11.40 -1.42 -11.10
N ILE A 34 11.62 -1.93 -12.30
CA ILE A 34 12.73 -1.52 -13.16
C ILE A 34 12.49 -0.08 -13.64
N GLN A 35 11.31 0.21 -14.20
CA GLN A 35 10.98 1.54 -14.74
C GLN A 35 11.17 2.66 -13.71
N VAL A 36 10.85 2.40 -12.44
CA VAL A 36 10.74 3.47 -11.44
C VAL A 36 11.91 3.48 -10.47
N CYS A 37 12.43 2.30 -10.09
CA CYS A 37 13.40 2.14 -9.01
C CYS A 37 14.82 1.79 -9.49
N TRP A 38 15.04 1.60 -10.81
CA TRP A 38 16.35 1.23 -11.35
C TRP A 38 17.29 2.41 -11.57
N GLU A 39 16.78 3.60 -11.89
CA GLU A 39 17.54 4.74 -12.43
C GLU A 39 18.64 5.38 -11.53
N ASN A 40 19.04 4.81 -10.40
CA ASN A 40 20.08 5.38 -9.53
C ASN A 40 21.05 4.34 -8.93
N CYS A 41 21.22 3.16 -9.53
CA CYS A 41 21.99 2.05 -8.94
C CYS A 41 23.49 2.30 -8.73
N GLU A 42 24.12 3.17 -9.52
CA GLU A 42 25.59 3.31 -9.48
C GLU A 42 26.10 4.45 -8.58
N ALA A 43 25.24 5.42 -8.25
CA ALA A 43 25.68 6.67 -7.60
C ALA A 43 25.48 6.72 -6.08
N ARG A 44 24.73 5.79 -5.48
CA ARG A 44 24.37 5.84 -4.06
C ARG A 44 24.60 4.46 -3.45
N GLN A 45 25.49 4.36 -2.46
CA GLN A 45 25.75 3.16 -1.63
C GLN A 45 24.54 2.75 -0.77
N GLU A 46 23.32 3.02 -1.23
CA GLU A 46 22.05 2.87 -0.50
C GLU A 46 21.35 1.53 -0.77
N TYR A 47 21.89 0.71 -1.67
CA TYR A 47 21.24 -0.54 -2.09
C TYR A 47 21.95 -1.77 -1.53
N LYS A 48 21.16 -2.64 -0.91
CA LYS A 48 21.59 -3.99 -0.57
C LYS A 48 21.60 -4.85 -1.82
N TYR A 49 22.68 -5.59 -1.99
CA TYR A 49 22.79 -6.67 -2.93
C TYR A 49 22.77 -7.99 -2.14
N GLU A 50 22.13 -9.01 -2.68
CA GLU A 50 22.37 -10.38 -2.22
C GLU A 50 23.82 -10.79 -2.50
N ASP A 51 24.30 -11.84 -1.86
CA ASP A 51 25.62 -12.43 -2.13
C ASP A 51 25.80 -12.83 -3.61
N SER A 52 24.68 -13.08 -4.29
CA SER A 52 24.60 -13.32 -5.74
C SER A 52 24.83 -12.07 -6.61
N GLY A 53 25.03 -10.90 -6.01
CA GLY A 53 25.17 -9.60 -6.70
C GLY A 53 23.84 -9.01 -7.18
N ARG A 54 22.69 -9.60 -6.80
CA ARG A 54 21.36 -9.12 -7.21
C ARG A 54 20.86 -8.00 -6.30
N LYS A 55 20.38 -6.91 -6.89
CA LYS A 55 19.75 -5.80 -6.16
C LYS A 55 18.52 -6.27 -5.40
N VAL A 56 18.34 -5.82 -4.16
CA VAL A 56 17.13 -6.09 -3.37
C VAL A 56 16.21 -4.88 -3.34
N PHE A 57 14.98 -5.04 -3.85
CA PHE A 57 13.92 -4.07 -3.68
C PHE A 57 13.12 -4.35 -2.41
N LEU A 58 12.91 -3.32 -1.59
CA LEU A 58 12.08 -3.40 -0.40
C LEU A 58 10.73 -2.74 -0.66
N LEU A 59 9.65 -3.49 -0.52
CA LEU A 59 8.29 -3.02 -0.79
C LEU A 59 7.43 -3.07 0.47
N LEU A 60 6.52 -2.13 0.61
CA LEU A 60 5.53 -2.07 1.69
C LEU A 60 4.12 -2.11 1.11
N ASP A 61 3.23 -2.90 1.69
CA ASP A 61 1.80 -2.91 1.37
C ASP A 61 0.98 -2.61 2.63
N VAL A 62 0.36 -1.43 2.67
CA VAL A 62 -0.37 -0.93 3.84
C VAL A 62 -1.85 -1.26 3.73
N GLY A 63 -2.37 -2.01 4.70
CA GLY A 63 -3.73 -2.53 4.67
C GLY A 63 -3.85 -3.70 3.71
N CYS A 64 -2.90 -4.65 3.80
CA CYS A 64 -2.80 -5.79 2.87
C CYS A 64 -4.01 -6.74 2.92
N ASN A 65 -4.88 -6.61 3.92
CA ASN A 65 -6.02 -7.48 4.17
C ASN A 65 -5.54 -8.95 4.26
N SER A 66 -6.19 -9.90 3.61
CA SER A 66 -5.77 -11.32 3.54
C SER A 66 -4.54 -11.57 2.64
N GLY A 67 -3.86 -10.52 2.17
CA GLY A 67 -2.60 -10.60 1.43
C GLY A 67 -2.71 -11.07 -0.02
N GLU A 68 -3.92 -11.25 -0.57
CA GLU A 68 -4.08 -11.77 -1.94
C GLU A 68 -3.48 -10.84 -2.99
N LEU A 69 -3.71 -9.53 -2.92
CA LEU A 69 -3.10 -8.58 -3.86
C LEU A 69 -1.58 -8.54 -3.69
N THR A 70 -1.08 -8.56 -2.46
CA THR A 70 0.36 -8.59 -2.15
C THR A 70 1.05 -9.80 -2.78
N ARG A 71 0.49 -11.00 -2.61
CA ARG A 71 1.01 -12.24 -3.20
C ARG A 71 0.97 -12.21 -4.72
N ASN A 72 -0.11 -11.70 -5.31
CA ASN A 72 -0.20 -11.62 -6.77
C ASN A 72 0.75 -10.57 -7.36
N LEU A 73 0.99 -9.45 -6.67
CA LEU A 73 2.02 -8.47 -7.06
C LEU A 73 3.41 -9.10 -7.02
N PHE A 74 3.71 -9.86 -5.97
CA PHE A 74 4.96 -10.60 -5.87
C PHE A 74 5.15 -11.56 -7.04
N ASN A 75 4.13 -12.33 -7.40
CA ASN A 75 4.21 -13.23 -8.55
C ASN A 75 4.43 -12.44 -9.85
N GLN A 76 3.65 -11.38 -10.08
CA GLN A 76 3.73 -10.56 -11.30
C GLN A 76 5.10 -9.89 -11.49
N PHE A 77 5.71 -9.39 -10.41
CA PHE A 77 7.04 -8.77 -10.48
C PHE A 77 8.18 -9.80 -10.48
N SER A 78 7.92 -11.04 -10.05
CA SER A 78 8.89 -12.14 -10.13
C SER A 78 8.97 -12.72 -11.54
N GLU A 79 7.90 -12.59 -12.33
CA GLU A 79 7.87 -12.96 -13.74
C GLU A 79 8.70 -11.96 -14.54
N ASP A 80 9.85 -12.40 -15.06
CA ASP A 80 10.57 -11.64 -16.09
C ASP A 80 9.90 -11.89 -17.46
N PRO A 81 9.21 -10.90 -18.05
CA PRO A 81 8.54 -11.07 -19.34
C PRO A 81 9.50 -11.32 -20.51
N ASN A 82 10.81 -11.09 -20.33
CA ASN A 82 11.84 -11.25 -21.35
C ASN A 82 12.88 -12.33 -21.00
N ALA A 83 12.69 -13.10 -19.92
CA ALA A 83 13.65 -14.11 -19.51
C ALA A 83 13.81 -15.20 -20.59
N LYS A 84 15.04 -15.37 -21.07
CA LYS A 84 15.42 -16.60 -21.76
C LYS A 84 15.33 -17.78 -20.78
N PRO A 85 15.07 -19.01 -21.24
CA PRO A 85 15.22 -20.20 -20.40
C PRO A 85 16.59 -20.18 -19.72
N ASN A 86 16.62 -20.26 -18.38
CA ASN A 86 17.80 -20.17 -17.50
C ASN A 86 18.37 -18.77 -17.20
N SER A 87 17.67 -17.68 -17.50
CA SER A 87 18.07 -16.35 -17.04
C SER A 87 17.68 -16.13 -15.57
N HIS A 88 18.64 -15.71 -14.74
CA HIS A 88 18.35 -15.25 -13.38
C HIS A 88 17.70 -13.86 -13.42
N SER A 89 16.72 -13.60 -12.54
CA SER A 89 16.13 -12.27 -12.39
C SER A 89 17.21 -11.23 -12.05
N LEU A 90 17.12 -10.05 -12.67
CA LEU A 90 18.02 -8.91 -12.47
C LEU A 90 18.01 -8.39 -11.02
N PHE A 91 16.95 -8.68 -10.28
CA PHE A 91 16.77 -8.28 -8.89
C PHE A 91 16.05 -9.36 -8.08
N THR A 92 16.10 -9.19 -6.77
CA THR A 92 15.24 -9.87 -5.80
C THR A 92 14.38 -8.82 -5.09
N MET A 93 13.32 -9.23 -4.41
CA MET A 93 12.47 -8.32 -3.69
C MET A 93 11.98 -8.93 -2.39
N LYS A 94 11.74 -8.07 -1.41
CA LYS A 94 11.08 -8.39 -0.16
C LYS A 94 9.89 -7.46 0.04
N ILE A 95 8.73 -8.02 0.35
CA ILE A 95 7.50 -7.27 0.60
C ILE A 95 7.08 -7.46 2.05
N LEU A 96 6.87 -6.35 2.75
CA LEU A 96 6.20 -6.31 4.03
C LEU A 96 4.73 -5.92 3.80
N GLY A 97 3.81 -6.85 4.06
CA GLY A 97 2.38 -6.55 4.14
C GLY A 97 1.97 -6.30 5.59
N ILE A 98 1.28 -5.19 5.85
CA ILE A 98 0.75 -4.90 7.18
C ILE A 98 -0.77 -4.72 7.14
N ASP A 99 -1.44 -5.16 8.20
CA ASP A 99 -2.85 -4.90 8.45
C ASP A 99 -3.10 -4.77 9.96
N ILE A 100 -4.16 -4.05 10.34
CA ILE A 100 -4.52 -3.88 11.74
C ILE A 100 -5.28 -5.10 12.30
N ASP A 101 -5.85 -5.93 11.42
CA ASP A 101 -6.62 -7.09 11.83
C ASP A 101 -5.73 -8.35 11.95
N PRO A 102 -5.51 -8.88 13.16
CA PRO A 102 -4.67 -10.06 13.36
C PRO A 102 -5.22 -11.32 12.67
N VAL A 103 -6.54 -11.44 12.50
CA VAL A 103 -7.16 -12.60 11.84
C VAL A 103 -6.88 -12.58 10.34
N LEU A 104 -6.83 -11.40 9.73
CA LEU A 104 -6.44 -11.27 8.32
C LEU A 104 -4.96 -11.56 8.10
N ILE A 105 -4.11 -11.18 9.05
CA ILE A 105 -2.68 -11.48 9.01
C ILE A 105 -2.43 -12.97 9.18
N GLU A 106 -3.09 -13.64 10.12
CA GLU A 106 -3.00 -15.10 10.29
C GLU A 106 -3.32 -15.83 8.97
N ARG A 107 -4.45 -15.48 8.34
CA ARG A 107 -4.81 -16.03 7.02
C ARG A 107 -3.78 -15.72 5.93
N SER A 108 -3.17 -14.54 6.00
CA SER A 108 -2.13 -14.14 5.05
C SER A 108 -0.88 -15.01 5.20
N GLU A 109 -0.48 -15.30 6.43
CA GLU A 109 0.63 -16.18 6.78
C GLU A 109 0.34 -17.65 6.42
N GLU A 110 -0.87 -18.16 6.67
CA GLU A 110 -1.29 -19.52 6.27
C GLU A 110 -1.18 -19.75 4.75
N CYS A 111 -1.48 -18.72 3.96
CA CYS A 111 -1.40 -18.77 2.49
C CYS A 111 -0.02 -18.37 1.94
N ASN A 112 0.96 -18.07 2.80
CA ASN A 112 2.26 -17.56 2.38
C ASN A 112 3.25 -18.68 2.02
N GLN A 113 3.50 -18.85 0.73
CA GLN A 113 4.44 -19.85 0.21
C GLN A 113 5.88 -19.34 0.11
N ASN A 114 6.15 -18.05 0.39
CA ASN A 114 7.45 -17.42 0.19
C ASN A 114 7.89 -16.61 1.42
N SER A 115 7.94 -17.23 2.60
CA SER A 115 8.21 -16.55 3.88
C SER A 115 9.54 -15.78 3.95
N GLU A 116 10.54 -16.14 3.14
CA GLU A 116 11.82 -15.42 3.04
C GLU A 116 11.69 -14.05 2.36
N LYS A 117 10.69 -13.90 1.47
CA LYS A 117 10.49 -12.70 0.63
C LYS A 117 9.19 -11.97 0.92
N LEU A 118 8.21 -12.65 1.51
CA LEU A 118 6.92 -12.08 1.90
C LEU A 118 6.78 -12.20 3.41
N SER A 119 6.66 -11.06 4.07
CA SER A 119 6.38 -10.97 5.50
C SER A 119 5.02 -10.30 5.69
N PHE A 120 4.14 -10.93 6.46
CA PHE A 120 2.87 -10.33 6.87
C PHE A 120 2.93 -10.06 8.37
N LYS A 121 2.55 -8.85 8.80
CA LYS A 121 2.61 -8.46 10.22
C LYS A 121 1.39 -7.65 10.61
N MET A 122 0.89 -7.91 11.82
CA MET A 122 -0.14 -7.06 12.41
C MET A 122 0.50 -5.76 12.88
N ALA A 123 0.00 -4.64 12.38
CA ALA A 123 0.44 -3.31 12.77
C ALA A 123 -0.66 -2.28 12.52
N ASP A 124 -0.89 -1.40 13.49
CA ASP A 124 -1.61 -0.15 13.23
C ASP A 124 -0.63 0.88 12.66
N ILE A 125 -0.78 1.23 11.38
CA ILE A 125 0.06 2.24 10.73
C ILE A 125 -0.09 3.64 11.34
N MET A 126 -1.09 3.88 12.20
CA MET A 126 -1.24 5.13 12.95
C MET A 126 -0.53 5.09 14.32
N SER A 127 -0.09 3.93 14.78
CA SER A 127 0.64 3.74 16.04
C SER A 127 2.13 3.96 15.86
N GLU A 128 2.72 4.93 16.59
CA GLU A 128 4.18 5.15 16.59
C GLU A 128 4.95 3.91 17.05
N LYS A 129 4.40 3.18 18.03
CA LYS A 129 5.00 1.94 18.52
C LYS A 129 5.10 0.92 17.39
N ASP A 130 4.01 0.69 16.65
CA ASP A 130 3.98 -0.35 15.61
C ASP A 130 4.82 0.08 14.40
N ARG A 131 4.82 1.37 14.06
CA ARG A 131 5.75 1.95 13.08
C ARG A 131 7.20 1.60 13.40
N SER A 132 7.61 1.78 14.66
CA SER A 132 8.98 1.49 15.07
C SER A 132 9.27 -0.01 15.16
N THR A 133 8.39 -0.79 15.81
CA THR A 133 8.65 -2.21 16.04
C THR A 133 8.44 -3.09 14.81
N VAL A 134 7.71 -2.63 13.80
CA VAL A 134 7.41 -3.42 12.59
C VAL A 134 8.10 -2.84 11.36
N LEU A 135 7.80 -1.58 10.99
CA LEU A 135 8.26 -1.03 9.71
C LEU A 135 9.73 -0.59 9.77
N GLU A 136 10.10 0.17 10.80
CA GLU A 136 11.48 0.61 10.99
C GLU A 136 12.40 -0.58 11.30
N SER A 137 11.92 -1.57 12.08
CA SER A 137 12.65 -2.83 12.30
C SER A 137 12.91 -3.57 10.98
N PHE A 138 11.88 -3.73 10.14
CA PHE A 138 12.03 -4.39 8.83
C PHE A 138 13.04 -3.66 7.94
N LEU A 139 12.99 -2.33 7.88
CA LEU A 139 13.96 -1.53 7.13
C LEU A 139 15.38 -1.69 7.68
N LYS A 140 15.54 -1.62 9.01
CA LYS A 140 16.82 -1.81 9.70
C LYS A 140 17.42 -3.19 9.49
N GLU A 141 16.62 -4.25 9.59
CA GLU A 141 17.02 -5.63 9.31
C GLU A 141 17.49 -5.83 7.85
N ASN A 142 16.99 -4.99 6.94
CA ASN A 142 17.39 -4.98 5.54
C ASN A 142 18.38 -3.85 5.21
N TYR A 143 18.97 -3.20 6.21
CA TYR A 143 19.97 -2.14 6.08
C TYR A 143 19.54 -0.98 5.17
N SER A 144 18.26 -0.65 5.19
CA SER A 144 17.69 0.47 4.43
C SER A 144 17.07 1.49 5.36
N LEU A 145 16.99 2.73 4.90
CA LEU A 145 16.23 3.79 5.56
C LEU A 145 14.82 3.94 4.96
N GLN A 146 14.58 3.36 3.78
CA GLN A 146 13.35 3.57 3.01
C GLN A 146 12.96 2.32 2.20
N PHE A 147 11.66 2.16 2.00
CA PHE A 147 11.11 1.29 0.98
C PHE A 147 11.31 1.90 -0.41
N ASP A 148 11.55 1.06 -1.42
CA ASP A 148 11.64 1.51 -2.81
C ASP A 148 10.25 1.90 -3.34
N ILE A 149 9.22 1.15 -2.96
CA ILE A 149 7.84 1.51 -3.23
C ILE A 149 6.91 1.08 -2.09
N SER A 150 5.99 1.97 -1.73
CA SER A 150 4.88 1.69 -0.83
C SER A 150 3.56 1.68 -1.59
N PHE A 151 2.77 0.63 -1.37
CA PHE A 151 1.45 0.44 -1.94
C PHE A 151 0.37 0.89 -0.97
N LEU A 152 -0.47 1.81 -1.43
CA LEU A 152 -1.58 2.37 -0.68
C LEU A 152 -2.90 2.06 -1.41
N PHE A 153 -3.23 0.76 -1.52
CA PHE A 153 -4.41 0.32 -2.24
C PHE A 153 -5.67 0.46 -1.39
N SER A 154 -6.53 1.42 -1.71
CA SER A 154 -7.85 1.55 -1.07
C SER A 154 -7.78 1.61 0.47
N ILE A 155 -6.79 2.31 1.02
CA ILE A 155 -6.60 2.47 2.47
C ILE A 155 -6.86 3.89 2.98
N THR A 156 -6.64 4.91 2.14
CA THR A 156 -6.69 6.33 2.56
C THR A 156 -8.03 6.73 3.16
N MET A 157 -9.16 6.28 2.60
CA MET A 157 -10.48 6.55 3.17
C MET A 157 -10.65 6.01 4.59
N TRP A 158 -10.13 4.82 4.88
CA TRP A 158 -10.28 4.21 6.20
C TRP A 158 -9.44 4.94 7.24
N ILE A 159 -8.22 5.33 6.89
CA ILE A 159 -7.40 6.20 7.75
C ILE A 159 -8.13 7.52 8.01
N HIS A 160 -8.66 8.14 6.97
CA HIS A 160 -9.30 9.45 7.04
C HIS A 160 -10.59 9.44 7.86
N LEU A 161 -11.47 8.46 7.64
CA LEU A 161 -12.71 8.32 8.40
C LEU A 161 -12.48 8.07 9.91
N ASN A 162 -11.38 7.39 10.26
CA ASN A 162 -11.07 7.03 11.64
C ASN A 162 -10.24 8.07 12.38
N ASN A 163 -9.47 8.89 11.67
CA ASN A 163 -8.48 9.80 12.28
C ASN A 163 -8.61 11.27 11.84
N GLY A 164 -9.57 11.61 10.96
CA GLY A 164 -9.78 12.98 10.48
C GLY A 164 -8.71 13.44 9.48
N ASP A 165 -8.84 14.68 9.01
CA ASP A 165 -7.94 15.26 8.00
C ASP A 165 -6.47 15.23 8.49
N ASP A 166 -6.23 15.58 9.76
CA ASP A 166 -4.88 15.58 10.35
C ASP A 166 -4.30 14.16 10.42
N GLY A 167 -5.12 13.17 10.74
CA GLY A 167 -4.71 11.76 10.73
C GLY A 167 -4.29 11.30 9.33
N LEU A 168 -5.07 11.64 8.30
CA LEU A 168 -4.71 11.31 6.91
C LEU A 168 -3.42 12.02 6.49
N LYS A 169 -3.26 13.30 6.81
CA LYS A 169 -2.03 14.06 6.52
C LYS A 169 -0.80 13.47 7.20
N ASN A 170 -0.91 13.16 8.49
CA ASN A 170 0.18 12.54 9.26
C ASN A 170 0.56 11.16 8.72
N PHE A 171 -0.44 10.37 8.30
CA PHE A 171 -0.21 9.11 7.61
C PHE A 171 0.56 9.30 6.29
N LEU A 172 0.10 10.20 5.42
CA LEU A 172 0.75 10.46 4.14
C LEU A 172 2.17 11.01 4.32
N LEU A 173 2.39 11.92 5.27
CA LEU A 173 3.73 12.43 5.62
C LEU A 173 4.67 11.30 6.02
N TYR A 174 4.23 10.42 6.92
CA TYR A 174 5.03 9.29 7.37
C TYR A 174 5.38 8.34 6.22
N ILE A 175 4.39 7.92 5.42
CA ILE A 175 4.65 7.05 4.26
C ILE A 175 5.62 7.72 3.27
N CYS A 176 5.45 9.02 3.03
CA CYS A 176 6.37 9.76 2.17
C CYS A 176 7.79 9.81 2.72
N GLN A 177 7.99 9.88 4.04
CA GLN A 177 9.32 9.87 4.64
C GLN A 177 10.03 8.53 4.43
N ILE A 178 9.31 7.42 4.60
CA ILE A 178 9.87 6.06 4.54
C ILE A 178 9.83 5.42 3.14
N SER A 179 9.40 6.13 2.09
CA SER A 179 9.23 5.53 0.75
C SER A 179 9.81 6.39 -0.37
N LYS A 180 10.55 5.79 -1.30
CA LYS A 180 11.04 6.50 -2.50
C LYS A 180 9.91 6.75 -3.50
N CYS A 181 9.01 5.77 -3.64
CA CYS A 181 7.83 5.85 -4.50
C CYS A 181 6.57 5.43 -3.74
N ILE A 182 5.42 5.93 -4.18
CA ILE A 182 4.10 5.54 -3.67
C ILE A 182 3.21 5.18 -4.85
N LEU A 183 2.59 4.00 -4.81
CA LEU A 183 1.49 3.65 -5.71
C LEU A 183 0.18 3.72 -4.93
N LEU A 184 -0.61 4.74 -5.22
CA LEU A 184 -1.80 5.13 -4.48
C LEU A 184 -3.08 4.77 -5.25
N GLU A 185 -4.05 4.13 -4.59
CA GLU A 185 -5.43 3.98 -5.08
C GLU A 185 -6.37 4.71 -4.10
N PRO A 186 -6.64 6.01 -4.29
CA PRO A 186 -7.47 6.76 -3.37
C PRO A 186 -8.95 6.49 -3.64
N GLN A 187 -9.75 6.31 -2.58
CA GLN A 187 -11.20 6.17 -2.75
C GLN A 187 -11.88 7.54 -2.87
N THR A 188 -12.93 7.60 -3.68
CA THR A 188 -13.69 8.83 -3.92
C THR A 188 -14.65 9.13 -2.78
N TRP A 189 -15.15 10.36 -2.68
CA TRP A 189 -16.15 10.75 -1.67
C TRP A 189 -17.44 9.93 -1.72
N LYS A 190 -17.81 9.38 -2.89
CA LYS A 190 -18.91 8.41 -3.03
C LYS A 190 -18.68 7.19 -2.14
N ASN A 191 -17.45 6.69 -2.05
CA ASN A 191 -17.10 5.56 -1.20
C ASN A 191 -17.20 5.92 0.30
N TYR A 192 -16.81 7.14 0.70
CA TYR A 192 -16.97 7.62 2.09
C TYR A 192 -18.44 7.58 2.52
N LYS A 193 -19.33 8.17 1.70
CA LYS A 193 -20.78 8.17 1.95
C LYS A 193 -21.34 6.75 2.04
N SER A 194 -20.86 5.83 1.20
CA SER A 194 -21.27 4.42 1.26
C SER A 194 -20.81 3.73 2.55
N ALA A 195 -19.58 3.96 3.00
CA ALA A 195 -19.07 3.41 4.26
C ALA A 195 -19.87 3.94 5.47
N VAL A 196 -20.13 5.25 5.54
CA VAL A 196 -20.93 5.87 6.60
C VAL A 196 -22.36 5.32 6.62
N ARG A 197 -22.99 5.20 5.45
CA ARG A 197 -24.34 4.61 5.34
C ARG A 197 -24.36 3.17 5.85
N ARG A 198 -23.31 2.39 5.56
CA ARG A 198 -23.20 1.00 6.01
C ARG A 198 -23.07 0.91 7.53
N MET A 199 -22.24 1.75 8.15
CA MET A 199 -22.14 1.84 9.62
C MET A 199 -23.48 2.22 10.26
N LYS A 200 -24.24 3.13 9.64
CA LYS A 200 -25.57 3.51 10.13
C LYS A 200 -26.57 2.35 10.04
N ARG A 201 -26.57 1.58 8.95
CA ARG A 201 -27.49 0.44 8.76
C ARG A 201 -27.21 -0.69 9.74
N SER A 202 -25.94 -0.98 10.00
CA SER A 202 -25.52 -2.01 10.95
C SER A 202 -25.69 -1.59 12.42
N LYS A 203 -26.18 -0.37 12.68
CA LYS A 203 -26.28 0.23 14.03
C LYS A 203 -24.95 0.25 14.78
N SER A 204 -23.85 0.31 14.04
CA SER A 204 -22.52 0.44 14.60
C SER A 204 -22.24 1.91 14.94
N GLU A 205 -21.27 2.14 15.82
CA GLU A 205 -20.82 3.49 16.15
C GLU A 205 -20.52 4.32 14.86
N PRO A 206 -20.91 5.60 14.78
CA PRO A 206 -20.62 6.42 13.61
C PRO A 206 -19.12 6.69 13.47
N PHE A 207 -18.68 7.16 12.30
CA PHE A 207 -17.34 7.73 12.15
C PHE A 207 -17.30 9.11 12.78
N LYS A 208 -16.66 9.22 13.95
CA LYS A 208 -16.63 10.45 14.76
C LYS A 208 -16.14 11.69 13.99
N HIS A 209 -15.20 11.49 13.07
CA HIS A 209 -14.61 12.57 12.28
C HIS A 209 -15.40 12.93 11.02
N PHE A 210 -16.30 12.05 10.53
CA PHE A 210 -16.99 12.28 9.26
C PHE A 210 -17.71 13.64 9.18
N PRO A 211 -18.40 14.13 10.22
CA PRO A 211 -19.05 15.44 10.19
C PRO A 211 -18.06 16.62 10.08
N SER A 212 -16.83 16.47 10.56
CA SER A 212 -15.82 17.54 10.65
C SER A 212 -14.75 17.49 9.56
N LEU A 213 -14.75 16.47 8.68
CA LEU A 213 -13.79 16.39 7.57
C LEU A 213 -13.86 17.63 6.70
N LYS A 214 -12.72 18.13 6.26
CA LYS A 214 -12.58 19.25 5.32
C LYS A 214 -12.34 18.74 3.91
N TRP A 215 -11.53 17.70 3.76
CA TRP A 215 -11.28 17.03 2.49
C TRP A 215 -12.45 16.12 2.13
N ARG A 216 -13.35 16.60 1.25
CA ARG A 216 -14.63 15.93 0.97
C ARG A 216 -14.80 15.58 -0.50
N GLU A 217 -15.59 16.34 -1.24
CA GLU A 217 -15.96 16.06 -2.64
C GLU A 217 -14.72 15.95 -3.54
N ASN A 218 -13.70 16.77 -3.29
CA ASN A 218 -12.41 16.82 -3.99
C ASN A 218 -11.29 16.04 -3.28
N VAL A 219 -11.60 15.11 -2.36
CA VAL A 219 -10.59 14.41 -1.53
C VAL A 219 -9.44 13.77 -2.31
N VAL A 220 -9.69 13.28 -3.53
CA VAL A 220 -8.63 12.73 -4.39
C VAL A 220 -7.62 13.81 -4.79
N ASN A 221 -8.11 15.00 -5.17
CA ASN A 221 -7.26 16.13 -5.52
C ASN A 221 -6.50 16.63 -4.30
N GLU A 222 -7.16 16.78 -3.15
CA GLU A 222 -6.52 17.19 -1.90
C GLU A 222 -5.37 16.26 -1.49
N ILE A 223 -5.56 14.93 -1.64
CA ILE A 223 -4.48 13.95 -1.39
C ILE A 223 -3.33 14.17 -2.39
N CYS A 224 -3.62 14.37 -3.67
CA CYS A 224 -2.58 14.59 -4.68
C CYS A 224 -1.81 15.89 -4.45
N GLU A 225 -2.51 17.00 -4.19
CA GLU A 225 -1.93 18.30 -3.88
C GLU A 225 -1.07 18.22 -2.62
N PHE A 226 -1.55 17.55 -1.56
CA PHE A 226 -0.76 17.36 -0.35
C PHE A 226 0.52 16.55 -0.59
N LEU A 227 0.45 15.46 -1.36
CA LEU A 227 1.64 14.68 -1.71
C LEU A 227 2.66 15.54 -2.49
N THR A 228 2.19 16.38 -3.40
CA THR A 228 3.07 17.22 -4.22
C THR A 228 3.63 18.42 -3.47
N GLU A 229 2.78 19.19 -2.79
CA GLU A 229 3.16 20.45 -2.16
C GLU A 229 3.78 20.25 -0.77
N SER A 230 3.31 19.27 -0.01
CA SER A 230 3.72 19.07 1.39
C SER A 230 4.68 17.89 1.58
N CYS A 231 4.71 16.93 0.66
CA CYS A 231 5.58 15.75 0.76
C CYS A 231 6.68 15.68 -0.31
N SER A 232 6.82 16.71 -1.16
CA SER A 232 7.82 16.75 -2.24
C SER A 232 7.74 15.55 -3.19
N MET A 233 6.55 15.03 -3.46
CA MET A 233 6.32 13.91 -4.37
C MET A 233 5.77 14.36 -5.73
N ASN A 234 6.35 13.89 -6.82
CA ASN A 234 5.84 14.16 -8.16
C ASN A 234 4.92 13.02 -8.62
N LEU A 235 3.72 13.35 -9.09
CA LEU A 235 2.89 12.41 -9.84
C LEU A 235 3.55 12.13 -11.19
N ILE A 236 4.10 10.93 -11.37
CA ILE A 236 4.83 10.56 -12.59
C ILE A 236 4.01 9.69 -13.54
N LYS A 237 2.95 9.02 -13.05
CA LYS A 237 2.08 8.19 -13.88
C LYS A 237 0.70 8.02 -13.28
N LYS A 238 -0.33 8.02 -14.13
CA LYS A 238 -1.69 7.58 -13.80
C LYS A 238 -1.96 6.28 -14.57
N PHE A 239 -2.24 5.20 -13.87
CA PHE A 239 -2.63 3.93 -14.48
C PHE A 239 -4.13 3.72 -14.37
N GLY A 240 -4.78 3.67 -15.53
CA GLY A 240 -6.15 3.22 -15.70
C GLY A 240 -7.18 3.80 -14.72
N GLU A 241 -8.33 3.15 -14.70
CA GLU A 241 -9.37 3.35 -13.71
C GLU A 241 -10.04 2.00 -13.46
N THR A 242 -10.14 1.60 -12.19
CA THR A 242 -10.82 0.35 -11.81
C THR A 242 -12.32 0.47 -12.01
N GLY A 243 -13.06 -0.64 -11.99
CA GLY A 243 -14.53 -0.62 -12.09
C GLY A 243 -15.26 0.15 -10.97
N TRP A 244 -14.53 0.72 -10.01
CA TRP A 244 -15.05 1.54 -8.92
C TRP A 244 -14.72 3.03 -9.05
N ASP A 245 -14.36 3.47 -10.26
CA ASP A 245 -13.97 4.84 -10.58
C ASP A 245 -12.72 5.30 -9.79
N ARG A 246 -11.76 4.38 -9.56
CA ARG A 246 -10.52 4.65 -8.82
C ARG A 246 -9.32 4.50 -9.72
N SER A 247 -8.51 5.54 -9.82
CA SER A 247 -7.26 5.50 -10.57
C SER A 247 -6.10 5.04 -9.69
N LEU A 248 -5.13 4.35 -10.28
CA LEU A 248 -3.85 4.09 -9.64
C LEU A 248 -2.89 5.23 -9.98
N LEU A 249 -2.33 5.87 -8.96
CA LEU A 249 -1.50 7.08 -9.09
C LEU A 249 -0.10 6.77 -8.57
N LEU A 250 0.90 6.91 -9.43
CA LEU A 250 2.29 6.68 -9.07
C LEU A 250 2.99 7.99 -8.78
N PHE A 251 3.46 8.11 -7.55
CA PHE A 251 4.26 9.21 -7.08
C PHE A 251 5.71 8.78 -6.88
N LYS A 252 6.66 9.66 -7.23
CA LYS A 252 8.09 9.47 -7.00
C LYS A 252 8.64 10.71 -6.31
N ARG A 253 9.51 10.52 -5.32
CA ARG A 253 10.14 11.63 -4.60
C ARG A 253 10.89 12.55 -5.55
N SER A 254 10.70 13.86 -5.38
CA SER A 254 11.49 14.88 -6.07
C SER A 254 12.96 14.69 -5.74
N LYS A 255 13.84 14.85 -6.74
CA LYS A 255 15.29 14.80 -6.54
C LYS A 255 15.77 15.99 -5.73
#